data_AF-A0AAD2AF13-F1
#
_entry.id   AF-A0AAD2AF13-F1
#
_cell.length_a   1.000
_cell.length_b   1.000
_cell.length_c   1.000
_cell.angle_alpha   90.00
_cell.angle_beta   90.00
_cell.angle_gamma   90.00
#
_symmetry.space_group_name_H-M   'P 1'
#
loop_
_entity.id
_entity.type
_entity.pdbx_description
1 polymer ?
#
loop_
_entity_poly.entity_id
_entity_poly.type
_entity_poly.pdbx_seq_one_letter_code
_entity_poly.pdbx_strand_id
1 'polypeptide(L)'
;MTERERERSVDKAPDWSYESSRWNDKSRSAYQRFKYVLTTLDDAVNDAPRAAEFLGRIFAIIIMENVISFSEVGRLIYEGGEEKGCLVEMGLAAEVLGSILETIKSEMGDSVLTRILSSSNLLLENFRPPGSNKSWRLDKFT
;
A
#
# COMPACT_ATOMS: atom_id res chain seq x y z
N MET A 1 7.85 57.71 7.21
CA MET A 1 7.45 56.42 6.62
C MET A 1 8.13 56.33 5.26
N THR A 2 9.25 55.64 5.16
CA THR A 2 10.13 55.63 3.99
C THR A 2 9.73 54.52 3.02
N GLU A 3 9.87 54.78 1.72
CA GLU A 3 9.57 53.92 0.57
C GLU A 3 10.24 52.51 0.61
N ARG A 4 11.07 52.20 1.61
CA ARG A 4 11.86 50.96 1.70
C ARG A 4 11.14 49.78 2.37
N GLU A 5 9.90 49.95 2.82
CA GLU A 5 9.13 48.89 3.48
C GLU A 5 8.03 48.28 2.60
N ARG A 6 7.85 48.76 1.35
CA ARG A 6 6.84 48.23 0.41
C ARG A 6 7.29 47.07 -0.48
N GLU A 7 8.53 46.60 -0.37
CA GLU A 7 9.04 45.48 -1.19
C GLU A 7 9.13 44.14 -0.45
N ARG A 8 8.68 44.05 0.81
CA ARG A 8 8.85 42.83 1.63
C ARG A 8 7.58 42.01 1.86
N SER A 9 6.63 42.08 0.94
CA SER A 9 5.45 41.21 0.93
C SER A 9 5.02 40.91 -0.50
N VAL A 10 5.89 40.23 -1.24
CA VAL A 10 5.43 39.39 -2.36
C VAL A 10 5.46 37.98 -1.82
N ASP A 11 4.30 37.47 -1.42
CA ASP A 11 4.08 36.05 -1.19
C ASP A 11 4.42 35.33 -2.50
N LYS A 12 5.67 34.85 -2.60
CA LYS A 12 6.08 34.00 -3.72
C LYS A 12 5.19 32.78 -3.67
N ALA A 13 4.41 32.57 -4.72
CA ALA A 13 3.63 31.35 -4.88
C ALA A 13 4.54 30.13 -4.66
N PRO A 14 4.08 29.09 -3.94
CA PRO A 14 4.89 27.91 -3.68
C PRO A 14 5.42 27.32 -4.99
N ASP A 15 6.69 26.93 -4.99
CA ASP A 15 7.29 26.23 -6.12
C ASP A 15 6.75 24.80 -6.16
N TRP A 16 5.64 24.64 -6.88
CA TRP A 16 4.97 23.37 -7.07
C TRP A 16 5.86 22.30 -7.73
N SER A 17 6.91 22.70 -8.46
CA SER A 17 7.84 21.75 -9.11
C SER A 17 8.77 21.08 -8.10
N TYR A 18 9.27 21.84 -7.12
CA TYR A 18 10.08 21.33 -6.03
C TYR A 18 9.25 20.44 -5.08
N GLU A 19 8.04 20.87 -4.72
CA GLU A 19 7.16 20.08 -3.86
C GLU A 19 6.75 18.77 -4.54
N SER A 20 6.36 18.80 -5.81
CA SER A 20 6.03 17.59 -6.58
C SER A 20 7.22 16.62 -6.67
N SER A 21 8.43 17.12 -6.92
CA SER A 21 9.65 16.30 -6.96
C SER A 21 9.97 15.67 -5.60
N ARG A 22 9.84 16.44 -4.51
CA ARG A 22 10.01 15.96 -3.14
C ARG A 22 8.99 14.88 -2.77
N TRP A 23 7.73 15.03 -3.21
CA TRP A 23 6.69 14.00 -3.02
C TRP A 23 7.05 12.71 -3.76
N ASN A 24 7.49 12.82 -5.02
CA ASN A 24 7.92 11.65 -5.81
C ASN A 24 9.09 10.89 -5.15
N ASP A 25 10.08 11.61 -4.60
CA ASP A 25 11.21 10.99 -3.92
C ASP A 25 10.80 10.32 -2.59
N LYS A 26 9.90 10.94 -1.82
CA LYS A 26 9.36 10.35 -0.60
C LYS A 26 8.58 9.07 -0.90
N SER A 27 7.68 9.08 -1.88
CA SER A 27 6.92 7.89 -2.28
C SER A 27 7.83 6.77 -2.78
N ARG A 28 8.88 7.09 -3.54
CA ARG A 28 9.91 6.10 -3.94
C ARG A 28 10.67 5.52 -2.75
N SER A 29 11.03 6.34 -1.78
CA SER A 29 11.71 5.89 -0.56
C SER A 29 10.81 4.97 0.27
N ALA A 30 9.51 5.29 0.36
CA ALA A 30 8.53 4.46 1.05
C ALA A 30 8.35 3.11 0.34
N TYR A 31 8.20 3.12 -0.99
CA TYR A 31 8.10 1.91 -1.82
C TYR A 31 9.26 0.95 -1.54
N GLN A 32 10.50 1.43 -1.57
CA GLN A 32 11.64 0.54 -1.32
C GLN A 32 11.70 -0.01 0.10
N ARG A 33 11.34 0.81 1.10
CA ARG A 33 11.30 0.35 2.48
C ARG A 33 10.23 -0.71 2.69
N PHE A 34 9.06 -0.58 2.05
CA PHE A 34 8.03 -1.62 2.11
C PHE A 34 8.43 -2.88 1.37
N LYS A 35 9.15 -2.76 0.24
CA LYS A 35 9.71 -3.92 -0.45
C LYS A 35 10.63 -4.72 0.49
N TYR A 36 11.50 -4.05 1.24
CA TYR A 36 12.35 -4.70 2.25
C TYR A 36 11.55 -5.29 3.43
N VAL A 37 10.48 -4.64 3.89
CA VAL A 37 9.61 -5.24 4.93
C VAL A 37 8.95 -6.53 4.43
N LEU A 38 8.58 -6.57 3.15
CA LEU A 38 7.98 -7.77 2.54
C LEU A 38 8.98 -8.91 2.37
N THR A 39 10.28 -8.64 2.18
CA THR A 39 11.30 -9.69 2.10
C THR A 39 11.43 -10.48 3.41
N THR A 40 11.17 -9.85 4.55
CA THR A 40 11.27 -10.49 5.87
C THR A 40 9.94 -11.07 6.37
N LEU A 41 8.86 -10.98 5.57
CA LEU A 41 7.53 -11.35 6.04
C LEU A 41 7.39 -12.86 6.29
N ASP A 42 8.05 -13.68 5.46
CA ASP A 42 8.01 -15.14 5.59
C ASP A 42 8.61 -15.62 6.93
N ASP A 43 9.80 -15.13 7.26
CA ASP A 43 10.40 -15.38 8.57
C ASP A 43 9.52 -14.84 9.71
N ALA A 44 9.00 -13.61 9.55
CA ALA A 44 8.23 -12.96 10.58
C ALA A 44 6.93 -13.70 10.94
N VAL A 45 6.30 -14.42 10.00
CA VAL A 45 5.09 -15.19 10.30
C VAL A 45 5.38 -16.45 11.11
N ASN A 46 6.60 -16.98 11.06
CA ASN A 46 7.01 -18.11 11.90
C ASN A 46 7.07 -17.71 13.38
N ASP A 47 7.55 -16.51 13.68
CA ASP A 47 7.59 -15.97 15.04
C ASP A 47 6.25 -15.37 15.48
N ALA A 48 5.54 -14.74 14.54
CA ALA A 48 4.29 -14.05 14.78
C ALA A 48 3.25 -14.42 13.70
N PRO A 49 2.42 -15.46 13.91
CA PRO A 49 1.47 -15.96 12.92
C PRO A 49 0.48 -14.92 12.35
N ARG A 50 0.30 -13.78 13.03
CA ARG A 50 -0.56 -12.67 12.62
C ARG A 50 0.19 -11.54 11.90
N ALA A 51 1.49 -11.67 11.64
CA ALA A 51 2.30 -10.60 11.04
C ALA A 51 1.72 -10.12 9.70
N ALA A 52 1.28 -11.05 8.84
CA ALA A 52 0.64 -10.73 7.56
C ALA A 52 -0.65 -9.89 7.73
N GLU A 53 -1.50 -10.25 8.71
CA GLU A 53 -2.70 -9.47 9.04
C GLU A 53 -2.34 -8.04 9.48
N PHE A 54 -1.39 -7.89 10.41
CA PHE A 54 -0.99 -6.57 10.90
C PHE A 54 -0.34 -5.72 9.82
N LEU A 55 0.48 -6.33 8.95
CA LEU A 55 1.06 -5.64 7.81
C LEU A 55 -0.02 -5.13 6.85
N GLY A 56 -1.06 -5.94 6.59
CA GLY A 56 -2.19 -5.50 5.77
C GLY A 56 -2.95 -4.31 6.37
N ARG A 57 -3.09 -4.25 7.71
CA ARG A 57 -3.68 -3.06 8.38
C ARG A 57 -2.82 -1.81 8.19
N ILE A 58 -1.50 -1.95 8.26
CA ILE A 58 -0.57 -0.84 8.02
C ILE A 58 -0.71 -0.35 6.56
N PHE A 59 -0.74 -1.27 5.59
CA PHE A 59 -0.96 -0.89 4.19
C PHE A 59 -2.31 -0.24 3.95
N ALA A 60 -3.38 -0.66 4.64
CA ALA A 60 -4.68 0.02 4.54
C ALA A 60 -4.58 1.50 4.93
N ILE A 61 -3.89 1.82 6.03
CA ILE A 61 -3.67 3.22 6.45
C ILE A 61 -2.91 3.99 5.37
N ILE A 62 -1.82 3.42 4.85
CA ILE A 62 -0.98 4.03 3.80
C ILE A 62 -1.78 4.33 2.52
N ILE A 63 -2.67 3.41 2.12
CA ILE A 63 -3.55 3.58 0.95
C ILE A 63 -4.58 4.67 1.21
N MET A 64 -5.22 4.69 2.39
CA MET A 64 -6.20 5.72 2.75
C MET A 64 -5.59 7.12 2.80
N GLU A 65 -4.33 7.22 3.25
CA GLU A 65 -3.54 8.46 3.27
C GLU A 65 -2.95 8.82 1.88
N ASN A 66 -3.27 8.06 0.83
CA ASN A 66 -2.79 8.27 -0.54
C ASN A 66 -1.25 8.32 -0.68
N VAL A 67 -0.53 7.62 0.20
CA VAL A 67 0.95 7.57 0.15
C VAL A 67 1.42 6.62 -0.95
N ILE A 68 0.73 5.48 -1.11
CA ILE A 68 0.93 4.46 -2.14
C ILE A 68 -0.45 3.94 -2.56
N SER A 69 -0.67 3.71 -3.86
CA SER A 69 -1.93 3.17 -4.36
C SER A 69 -2.09 1.67 -4.08
N PHE A 70 -3.33 1.18 -4.07
CA PHE A 70 -3.60 -0.25 -3.91
C PHE A 70 -2.94 -1.12 -5.01
N SER A 71 -2.87 -0.61 -6.23
CA SER A 71 -2.19 -1.28 -7.35
C SER A 71 -0.68 -1.43 -7.11
N GLU A 72 -0.04 -0.37 -6.60
CA GLU A 72 1.38 -0.41 -6.22
C GLU A 72 1.64 -1.36 -5.05
N VAL A 73 0.73 -1.44 -4.07
CA VAL A 73 0.83 -2.44 -2.99
C VAL A 73 0.74 -3.86 -3.55
N GLY A 74 -0.16 -4.12 -4.50
CA GLY A 74 -0.21 -5.40 -5.21
C GLY A 74 1.12 -5.76 -5.87
N ARG A 75 1.72 -4.80 -6.57
CA ARG A 75 3.05 -4.99 -7.19
C ARG A 75 4.12 -5.24 -6.14
N LEU A 76 4.13 -4.49 -5.05
CA LEU A 76 5.04 -4.70 -3.93
C LEU A 76 4.92 -6.11 -3.36
N ILE A 77 3.70 -6.61 -3.16
CA ILE A 77 3.46 -7.97 -2.63
C ILE A 77 3.95 -9.03 -3.63
N TYR A 78 3.70 -8.85 -4.92
CA TYR A 78 4.10 -9.82 -5.94
C TYR A 78 5.62 -9.83 -6.19
N GLU A 79 6.26 -8.66 -6.19
CA GLU A 79 7.71 -8.49 -6.39
C GLU A 79 8.52 -8.61 -5.09
N GLY A 80 7.85 -8.54 -3.94
CA GLY A 80 8.42 -8.67 -2.62
C GLY A 80 8.44 -10.11 -2.14
N GLY A 81 8.93 -10.31 -0.92
CA GLY A 81 9.37 -11.61 -0.45
C GLY A 81 10.81 -11.91 -0.90
N GLU A 82 11.39 -12.99 -0.41
CA GLU A 82 12.75 -13.39 -0.78
C GLU A 82 12.88 -13.60 -2.30
N GLU A 83 11.85 -14.22 -2.89
CA GLU A 83 11.71 -14.41 -4.33
C GLU A 83 10.39 -13.85 -4.85
N LYS A 84 10.40 -13.38 -6.11
CA LYS A 84 9.19 -12.89 -6.76
C LYS A 84 8.11 -13.98 -6.79
N GLY A 85 6.94 -13.67 -6.24
CA GLY A 85 5.80 -14.59 -6.19
C GLY A 85 5.77 -15.52 -4.97
N CYS A 86 6.84 -15.62 -4.17
CA CYS A 86 6.87 -16.53 -3.03
C CYS A 86 5.74 -16.24 -2.03
N LEU A 87 5.43 -14.96 -1.77
CA LEU A 87 4.34 -14.57 -0.87
C LEU A 87 2.97 -15.05 -1.38
N VAL A 88 2.78 -15.19 -2.69
CA VAL A 88 1.56 -15.76 -3.29
C VAL A 88 1.52 -17.26 -3.05
N GLU A 89 2.62 -17.96 -3.33
CA GLU A 89 2.73 -19.41 -3.14
C GLU A 89 2.45 -19.85 -1.70
N MET A 90 2.94 -19.05 -0.73
CA MET A 90 2.74 -19.30 0.70
C MET A 90 1.37 -18.85 1.21
N GLY A 91 0.56 -18.19 0.38
CA GLY A 91 -0.75 -17.65 0.76
C GLY A 91 -0.68 -16.38 1.62
N LEU A 92 0.50 -15.86 1.92
CA LEU A 92 0.70 -14.62 2.69
C LEU A 92 0.16 -13.40 1.92
N ALA A 93 0.28 -13.40 0.59
CA ALA A 93 -0.29 -12.34 -0.24
C ALA A 93 -1.82 -12.23 -0.08
N ALA A 94 -2.53 -13.36 -0.06
CA ALA A 94 -3.96 -13.40 0.15
C ALA A 94 -4.35 -12.90 1.55
N GLU A 95 -3.56 -13.25 2.57
CA GLU A 95 -3.76 -12.76 3.94
C GLU A 95 -3.56 -11.24 4.06
N VAL A 96 -2.49 -10.70 3.48
CA VAL A 96 -2.19 -9.25 3.50
C VAL A 96 -3.26 -8.47 2.74
N LEU A 97 -3.57 -8.85 1.50
CA LEU A 97 -4.57 -8.17 0.67
C LEU A 97 -5.97 -8.26 1.27
N GLY A 98 -6.36 -9.44 1.76
CA GLY A 98 -7.64 -9.61 2.45
C GLY A 98 -7.74 -8.69 3.66
N SER A 99 -6.65 -8.55 4.42
CA SER A 99 -6.62 -7.63 5.56
C SER A 99 -6.69 -6.16 5.17
N ILE A 100 -6.05 -5.76 4.07
CA ILE A 100 -6.15 -4.39 3.54
C ILE A 100 -7.61 -4.06 3.24
N LEU A 101 -8.29 -4.95 2.49
CA LEU A 101 -9.66 -4.72 2.05
C LEU A 101 -10.66 -4.75 3.20
N GLU A 102 -10.48 -5.65 4.18
CA GLU A 102 -11.29 -5.66 5.41
C GLU A 102 -11.14 -4.38 6.21
N THR A 103 -9.91 -3.87 6.38
CA THR A 103 -9.68 -2.61 7.10
C THR A 103 -10.25 -1.42 6.35
N ILE A 104 -10.01 -1.28 5.05
CA ILE A 104 -10.59 -0.18 4.26
C ILE A 104 -12.12 -0.23 4.31
N LYS A 105 -12.72 -1.42 4.17
CA LYS A 105 -14.17 -1.60 4.28
C LYS A 105 -14.70 -1.15 5.65
N SER A 106 -14.02 -1.53 6.72
CA SER A 106 -14.41 -1.20 8.09
C SER A 106 -14.31 0.31 8.38
N GLU A 107 -13.24 0.96 7.92
CA GLU A 107 -12.97 2.37 8.24
C GLU A 107 -13.68 3.34 7.29
N MET A 108 -13.80 3.01 6.00
CA MET A 108 -14.26 3.92 4.94
C MET A 108 -15.56 3.48 4.25
N GLY A 109 -16.03 2.27 4.52
CA GLY A 109 -17.25 1.71 3.94
C GLY A 109 -17.11 1.15 2.52
N ASP A 110 -18.17 0.47 2.06
CA ASP A 110 -18.19 -0.28 0.80
C ASP A 110 -18.04 0.59 -0.46
N SER A 111 -18.55 1.83 -0.42
CA SER A 111 -18.48 2.73 -1.58
C SER A 111 -17.04 3.14 -1.89
N VAL A 112 -16.24 3.45 -0.87
CA VAL A 112 -14.83 3.80 -1.02
C VAL A 112 -14.03 2.57 -1.45
N LEU A 113 -14.28 1.42 -0.83
CA LEU A 113 -13.64 0.15 -1.21
C LEU A 113 -13.86 -0.17 -2.69
N THR A 114 -15.10 -0.08 -3.17
CA THR A 114 -15.46 -0.38 -4.57
C THR A 114 -14.71 0.55 -5.53
N ARG A 115 -14.58 1.84 -5.19
CA ARG A 115 -13.83 2.81 -5.98
C ARG A 115 -12.34 2.46 -6.07
N ILE A 116 -11.72 2.05 -4.96
CA ILE A 116 -10.30 1.65 -4.90
C ILE A 116 -10.07 0.37 -5.72
N LEU A 117 -10.94 -0.63 -5.59
CA LEU A 117 -10.85 -1.87 -6.36
C LEU A 117 -10.95 -1.57 -7.86
N SER A 118 -11.96 -0.80 -8.25
CA SER A 118 -12.24 -0.45 -9.65
C SER A 118 -11.13 0.36 -10.32
N SER A 119 -10.39 1.18 -9.55
CA SER A 119 -9.28 1.99 -10.08
C SER A 119 -7.93 1.25 -10.11
N SER A 120 -7.79 0.12 -9.40
CA SER A 120 -6.49 -0.54 -9.20
C SER A 120 -6.04 -1.44 -10.35
N ASN A 121 -6.95 -1.84 -11.25
CA ASN A 121 -6.74 -2.88 -12.29
C ASN A 121 -6.12 -4.19 -11.76
N LEU A 122 -6.23 -4.43 -10.45
CA LEU A 122 -5.57 -5.55 -9.79
C LEU A 122 -6.51 -6.76 -9.78
N LEU A 123 -6.05 -7.86 -10.36
CA LEU A 123 -6.77 -9.13 -10.34
C LEU A 123 -6.46 -9.88 -9.04
N LEU A 124 -7.36 -9.78 -8.06
CA LEU A 124 -7.18 -10.39 -6.73
C LEU A 124 -6.98 -11.92 -6.82
N GLU A 125 -7.55 -12.57 -7.83
CA GLU A 125 -7.37 -14.01 -8.07
C GLU A 125 -5.89 -14.41 -8.27
N ASN A 126 -5.06 -13.52 -8.83
CA ASN A 126 -3.63 -13.78 -9.05
C ASN A 126 -2.82 -13.84 -7.75
N PHE A 127 -3.42 -13.47 -6.62
CA PHE A 127 -2.78 -13.50 -5.31
C PHE A 127 -3.24 -14.69 -4.47
N ARG A 128 -4.02 -15.60 -5.05
CA ARG A 128 -4.34 -16.88 -4.42
C ARG A 128 -3.18 -17.86 -4.56
N PRO A 129 -2.86 -18.63 -3.51
CA PRO A 129 -1.89 -19.71 -3.61
C PRO A 129 -2.40 -20.79 -4.58
N PRO A 130 -1.56 -21.29 -5.49
CA PRO A 130 -1.95 -22.29 -6.48
C PRO A 130 -2.33 -23.61 -5.80
N GLY A 131 -3.41 -24.25 -6.28
CA GLY A 131 -3.84 -25.57 -5.79
C GLY A 131 -4.42 -25.59 -4.38
N SER A 132 -4.69 -24.43 -3.77
CA SER A 132 -5.30 -24.36 -2.43
C SER A 132 -6.82 -24.47 -2.48
N ASN A 133 -7.38 -25.42 -1.73
CA ASN A 133 -8.84 -25.52 -1.48
C ASN A 133 -9.26 -24.78 -0.20
N LYS A 134 -8.34 -24.10 0.46
CA LYS A 134 -8.60 -23.33 1.68
C LYS A 134 -9.30 -22.02 1.29
N SER A 135 -10.31 -21.63 2.07
CA SER A 135 -10.87 -20.28 1.97
C SER A 135 -9.93 -19.28 2.64
N TRP A 136 -9.55 -18.24 1.91
CA TRP A 136 -8.69 -17.15 2.33
C TRP A 136 -9.51 -15.91 2.62
N ARG A 137 -8.97 -15.00 3.45
CA ARG A 137 -9.63 -13.70 3.74
C ARG A 137 -9.93 -12.91 2.48
N LEU A 138 -9.07 -13.02 1.47
CA LEU A 138 -9.22 -12.38 0.17
C LEU A 138 -10.50 -12.81 -0.57
N ASP A 139 -10.99 -14.03 -0.33
CA ASP A 139 -12.13 -14.60 -1.07
C ASP A 139 -13.44 -13.86 -0.81
N LYS A 140 -13.53 -13.07 0.25
CA LYS A 140 -14.70 -12.23 0.54
C LYS A 140 -14.89 -11.10 -0.48
N PHE A 141 -13.88 -10.85 -1.32
CA PHE A 141 -13.80 -9.71 -2.22
C PHE A 141 -13.63 -10.10 -3.70
N THR A 142 -13.72 -11.39 -4.02
CA THR A 142 -13.55 -11.96 -5.37
C THR A 142 -14.76 -12.78 -5.78
#